data_AF-A0A1A8PYH8-F1
#
_entry.id   AF-A0A1A8PYH8-F1
#
_cell.length_a   1.000
_cell.length_b   1.000
_cell.length_c   1.000
_cell.angle_alpha   90.00
_cell.angle_beta   90.00
_cell.angle_gamma   90.00
#
_symmetry.space_group_name_H-M   'P 1'
#
loop_
_entity.id
_entity.type
_entity.pdbx_description
1 polymer ?
#
loop_
_entity_poly.entity_id
_entity_poly.type
_entity_poly.pdbx_seq_one_letter_code
_entity_poly.pdbx_strand_id
1 'polypeptide(L)' 'SSLTHAQSLILTYELNEWAKRNQFMTPNGFTMYMLSRENSVFDPEHALVYQDMKHPLAHYFISSSHNTY' A
#
# COMPACT_ATOMS: atom_id res chain seq x y z
N SER A 1 -3.36 -4.89 19.27
CA SER A 1 -3.28 -6.37 19.22
C SER A 1 -3.71 -6.84 17.82
N SER A 2 -3.59 -8.12 17.47
CA SER A 2 -4.03 -8.62 16.14
C SER A 2 -5.52 -8.39 15.88
N LEU A 3 -6.36 -8.45 16.91
CA LEU A 3 -7.81 -8.22 16.82
C LEU A 3 -8.15 -6.78 16.41
N THR A 4 -7.49 -5.78 17.00
CA THR A 4 -7.75 -4.37 16.66
C THR A 4 -7.39 -4.07 15.21
N HIS A 5 -6.36 -4.73 14.68
CA HIS A 5 -5.96 -4.59 13.29
C HIS A 5 -6.96 -5.27 12.34
N ALA A 6 -7.41 -6.49 12.64
CA ALA A 6 -8.45 -7.14 11.85
C ALA A 6 -9.74 -6.30 11.78
N GLN A 7 -10.15 -5.68 12.89
CA GLN A 7 -11.30 -4.79 12.92
C GLN A 7 -11.10 -3.52 12.08
N SER A 8 -9.91 -2.92 12.07
CA SER A 8 -9.63 -1.77 11.20
C SER A 8 -9.70 -2.15 9.72
N LEU A 9 -9.21 -3.33 9.33
CA LEU A 9 -9.30 -3.80 7.95
C LEU A 9 -10.77 -3.95 7.49
N ILE A 10 -11.63 -4.49 8.35
CA ILE A 10 -13.07 -4.61 8.06
C ILE A 10 -13.69 -3.23 7.88
N LEU A 11 -13.43 -2.29 8.78
CA LEU A 11 -13.99 -0.94 8.70
C LEU A 11 -13.52 -0.16 7.47
N THR A 12 -12.27 -0.37 7.04
CA THR A 12 -11.67 0.31 5.89
C THR A 12 -12.14 -0.26 4.55
N TYR A 13 -12.18 -1.60 4.41
CA TYR A 13 -12.30 -2.23 3.09
C TYR A 13 -13.65 -2.92 2.83
N GLU A 14 -14.46 -3.21 3.84
CA GLU A 14 -15.82 -3.71 3.61
C GLU A 14 -16.73 -2.56 3.13
N LEU A 15 -17.72 -2.85 2.28
CA LEU A 15 -18.70 -1.86 1.82
C LEU A 15 -20.12 -2.23 2.27
N ASN A 16 -20.37 -3.49 2.59
CA ASN A 16 -21.63 -3.97 3.12
C ASN A 16 -21.77 -3.56 4.60
N GLU A 17 -22.71 -2.65 4.87
CA GLU A 17 -22.95 -2.11 6.22
C GLU A 17 -23.40 -3.16 7.23
N TRP A 18 -24.14 -4.18 6.79
CA TRP A 18 -24.51 -5.29 7.68
C TRP A 18 -23.28 -6.10 8.07
N ALA A 19 -22.40 -6.42 7.12
CA ALA A 19 -21.17 -7.16 7.39
C ALA A 19 -20.24 -6.37 8.32
N LYS A 20 -20.03 -5.06 8.08
CA LYS A 20 -19.26 -4.19 9.00
C LYS A 20 -19.81 -4.21 10.42
N ARG A 21 -21.13 -4.03 10.59
CA ARG A 21 -21.77 -3.99 11.91
C ARG A 21 -21.61 -5.32 12.66
N ASN A 22 -21.56 -6.43 11.94
CA ASN A 22 -21.36 -7.77 12.52
C ASN A 22 -19.89 -8.21 12.52
N GLN A 23 -18.95 -7.31 12.20
CA GLN A 23 -17.51 -7.61 12.14
C GLN A 23 -17.16 -8.77 11.19
N PHE A 24 -17.84 -8.83 10.04
CA PHE A 24 -17.54 -9.76 8.96
C PHE A 24 -16.92 -9.04 7.76
N MET A 25 -16.08 -9.77 7.03
CA MET A 25 -15.54 -9.37 5.74
C MET A 25 -16.10 -10.29 4.66
N THR A 26 -16.72 -9.70 3.65
CA THR A 26 -17.21 -10.39 2.45
C THR A 26 -16.06 -10.66 1.47
N PRO A 27 -16.22 -11.57 0.49
CA PRO A 27 -15.22 -11.77 -0.56
C PRO A 27 -14.86 -10.48 -1.32
N ASN A 28 -15.82 -9.57 -1.51
CA ASN A 28 -15.56 -8.28 -2.16
C ASN A 28 -14.70 -7.38 -1.26
N GLY A 29 -15.02 -7.27 0.04
CA GLY A 29 -14.21 -6.52 0.99
C GLY A 29 -12.79 -7.08 1.11
N PHE A 30 -12.66 -8.41 1.10
CA PHE A 30 -11.36 -9.08 1.09
C PHE A 30 -10.57 -8.80 -0.21
N THR A 31 -11.23 -8.80 -1.36
CA THR A 31 -10.60 -8.45 -2.64
C THR A 31 -10.10 -7.00 -2.62
N MET A 32 -10.88 -6.06 -2.07
CA MET A 32 -10.44 -4.67 -1.90
C MET A 32 -9.22 -4.55 -0.98
N TYR A 33 -9.20 -5.29 0.13
CA TYR A 33 -8.02 -5.37 0.99
C TYR A 33 -6.80 -5.93 0.25
N MET A 34 -6.96 -7.04 -0.48
CA MET A 34 -5.85 -7.68 -1.21
C MET A 34 -5.22 -6.77 -2.27
N LEU A 35 -6.02 -5.89 -2.88
CA LEU A 35 -5.58 -4.91 -3.88
C LEU A 35 -5.15 -3.57 -3.27
N SER A 36 -5.23 -3.42 -1.96
CA SER A 36 -4.88 -2.18 -1.26
C SER A 36 -3.36 -1.96 -1.22
N ARG A 37 -2.95 -0.72 -0.92
CA ARG A 37 -1.53 -0.39 -0.69
C ARG A 37 -0.96 -1.11 0.53
N GLU A 38 -1.77 -1.36 1.53
CA GLU A 38 -1.37 -2.03 2.78
C GLU A 38 -0.98 -3.49 2.54
N ASN A 39 -1.59 -4.13 1.54
CA ASN A 39 -1.25 -5.47 1.09
C ASN A 39 -0.37 -5.46 -0.18
N SER A 40 0.28 -4.34 -0.50
CA SER A 40 1.18 -4.25 -1.64
C SER A 40 2.48 -5.00 -1.35
N VAL A 41 3.03 -5.67 -2.37
CA VAL A 41 4.39 -6.23 -2.32
C VAL A 41 5.45 -5.13 -2.32
N PHE A 42 5.11 -3.93 -2.76
CA PHE A 42 6.00 -2.79 -2.74
C PHE A 42 6.05 -2.20 -1.33
N ASP A 43 7.27 -2.03 -0.82
CA ASP A 43 7.50 -1.36 0.44
C ASP A 43 7.04 0.11 0.36
N PRO A 44 6.04 0.54 1.14
CA PRO A 44 5.58 1.91 1.13
C PRO A 44 6.63 2.91 1.60
N GLU A 45 7.63 2.50 2.40
CA GLU A 45 8.75 3.37 2.81
C GLU A 45 9.63 3.74 1.60
N HIS A 46 9.70 2.85 0.60
CA HIS A 46 10.42 3.10 -0.65
C HIS A 46 9.61 3.85 -1.72
N ALA A 47 8.36 4.23 -1.42
CA ALA A 47 7.54 5.03 -2.32
C ALA A 47 7.92 6.53 -2.32
N LEU A 48 8.76 6.95 -1.38
CA LEU A 48 9.32 8.30 -1.28
C LEU A 48 10.85 8.25 -1.40
N VAL A 49 11.51 9.41 -1.47
CA VAL A 49 12.97 9.46 -1.41
C VAL A 49 13.42 9.07 -0.01
N TYR A 50 13.99 7.87 0.11
CA TYR A 50 14.48 7.29 1.36
C TYR A 50 16.02 7.17 1.41
N GLN A 51 16.69 7.35 0.27
CA GLN A 51 18.14 7.24 0.15
C GLN A 51 18.81 8.55 0.60
N ASP A 52 20.06 8.47 1.08
CA ASP A 52 20.86 9.67 1.31
C ASP A 52 21.19 10.32 -0.03
N MET A 53 20.60 11.49 -0.29
CA MET A 53 20.79 12.25 -1.53
C MET A 53 21.92 13.29 -1.43
N LYS A 54 22.78 13.22 -0.41
CA LYS A 54 23.89 14.16 -0.20
C LYS A 54 25.22 13.72 -0.83
N HIS A 55 25.34 12.47 -1.28
CA HIS A 55 26.53 12.00 -1.99
C HIS A 55 26.67 12.64 -3.39
N PRO A 56 27.87 12.63 -4.01
CA PRO A 56 28.06 13.10 -5.38
C PRO A 56 27.17 12.36 -6.40
N LEU A 57 26.78 13.04 -7.48
CA LEU A 57 25.84 12.50 -8.48
C LEU A 57 26.32 11.17 -9.10
N ALA A 58 27.63 10.97 -9.23
CA ALA A 58 28.21 9.75 -9.78
C ALA A 58 27.93 8.47 -8.94
N HIS A 59 27.37 8.61 -7.74
CA HIS A 59 27.04 7.48 -6.86
C HIS A 59 25.63 6.92 -7.08
N TYR A 60 24.82 7.54 -7.94
CA TYR A 60 23.43 7.12 -8.17
C TYR A 60 23.23 6.69 -9.62
N PHE A 61 22.32 5.75 -9.81
CA PHE A 61 21.76 5.50 -11.13
C PHE A 61 20.84 6.65 -11.53
N ILE A 62 21.00 7.16 -12.75
CA ILE A 62 20.18 8.24 -13.29
C ILE A 62 19.23 7.63 -14.30
N SER A 63 17.92 7.83 -14.10
CA SER A 63 16.92 7.47 -15.10
C SER A 63 17.06 8.40 -16.30
N SER A 64 17.59 7.88 -17.40
CA SER A 64 17.82 8.62 -18.65
C SER A 64 17.14 7.91 -19.81
N SER A 65 16.56 8.68 -20.72
CA SER A 65 15.98 8.19 -21.96
C SER A 65 16.74 8.74 -23.17
N HIS A 66 16.69 8.01 -24.28
CA HIS A 66 17.26 8.42 -25.56
C HIS A 66 16.12 8.85 -26.50
N ASN A 67 16.31 9.93 -27.25
CA ASN A 67 15.36 10.39 -28.28
C ASN A 67 13.92 10.54 -27.78
N THR A 68 13.70 11.49 -26.86
CA THR A 68 12.40 11.73 -26.20
C THR A 68 11.36 12.48 -27.04
N TYR A 69 11.59 12.61 -28.34
CA TYR A 69 10.77 13.43 -29.24
C TYR A 69 9.56 12.68 -29.81
#